data_AF-A0A3D0KJG9-F1
#
_entry.id   AF-A0A3D0KJG9-F1
#
_cell.length_a   1.000
_cell.length_b   1.000
_cell.length_c   1.000
_cell.angle_alpha   90.00
_cell.angle_beta   90.00
_cell.angle_gamma   90.00
#
_symmetry.space_group_name_H-M   'P 1'
#
loop_
_entity.id
_entity.type
_entity.pdbx_description
1 polymer ?
#
loop_
_entity_poly.entity_id
_entity_poly.type
_entity_poly.pdbx_seq_one_letter_code
_entity_poly.pdbx_strand_id
1 'polypeptide(L)'
;MQRVIFGTPGNEQLSLNNTGNLFGFSGDDTLVASSGVSDFYLAFMVGGEGNDHYIVNSLAAVIVDTGGNDKLTLSGALHQYISAYVNGQDLTLINTTTGQEVFIVDAKSRGRIDTFEFASGEVLSSAEMEQRVYSHGYGDISYAEYNPNLSAQHFLEVKEINKAWADLDWGSVWQAVTQQGEVTNQGVASAVNDALTSMLSPSALQQWQAQGGPQQLAASQFEGVEQNLPATPAPSPILPREVIENIALIYEAALNRQPDEAGLNYWIDVAMQGQSTIDISGFFIQSDEFLTNFGAPSNNDFIDRMYLNVLDRNADAAGKTYWLDQMATGLTQAEVLNYFAVSQENIDNAAWLSGLAETDSGWVI
;
A
#
# COMPACT_ATOMS: atom_id res chain seq x y z
N MET A 1 7.77 -22.73 14.46
CA MET A 1 7.82 -21.72 13.40
C MET A 1 7.29 -20.43 14.00
N GLN A 2 8.01 -19.32 13.87
CA GLN A 2 7.56 -18.03 14.39
C GLN A 2 6.44 -17.50 13.50
N ARG A 3 5.41 -16.90 14.11
CA ARG A 3 4.33 -16.22 13.38
C ARG A 3 4.56 -14.72 13.43
N VAL A 4 4.33 -14.05 12.32
CA VAL A 4 4.34 -12.60 12.19
C VAL A 4 2.98 -12.20 11.66
N ILE A 5 2.19 -11.52 12.50
CA ILE A 5 0.81 -11.17 12.20
C ILE A 5 0.72 -9.65 12.06
N PHE A 6 0.27 -9.22 10.89
CA PHE A 6 0.01 -7.83 10.57
C PHE A 6 -1.49 -7.55 10.69
N GLY A 7 -1.86 -6.52 11.44
CA GLY A 7 -3.18 -5.90 11.39
C GLY A 7 -3.32 -5.06 10.13
N THR A 8 -4.26 -4.14 10.12
CA THR A 8 -4.48 -3.19 9.04
C THR A 8 -4.47 -1.77 9.60
N PRO A 9 -4.62 -0.73 8.78
CA PRO A 9 -4.90 0.61 9.31
C PRO A 9 -6.26 0.74 10.04
N GLY A 10 -7.09 -0.31 10.08
CA GLY A 10 -8.35 -0.40 10.81
C GLY A 10 -8.20 -1.01 12.21
N ASN A 11 -9.31 -1.17 12.93
CA ASN A 11 -9.30 -1.64 14.32
C ASN A 11 -9.54 -3.15 14.39
N GLU A 12 -8.56 -3.89 14.90
CA GLU A 12 -8.57 -5.35 14.96
C GLU A 12 -8.24 -5.91 16.35
N GLN A 13 -8.50 -7.21 16.51
CA GLN A 13 -7.93 -8.00 17.61
C GLN A 13 -6.93 -8.98 17.02
N LEU A 14 -5.65 -8.78 17.36
CA LEU A 14 -4.54 -9.64 16.95
C LEU A 14 -4.14 -10.56 18.10
N SER A 15 -3.82 -11.82 17.82
CA SER A 15 -3.56 -12.79 18.90
C SER A 15 -2.47 -13.80 18.57
N LEU A 16 -1.58 -14.02 19.54
CA LEU A 16 -0.56 -15.07 19.54
C LEU A 16 -0.79 -16.06 20.68
N ASN A 17 -0.45 -17.32 20.44
CA ASN A 17 -0.43 -18.40 21.42
C ASN A 17 0.93 -19.13 21.46
N ASN A 18 1.96 -18.53 20.85
CA ASN A 18 3.33 -19.02 20.77
C ASN A 18 4.27 -17.84 20.48
N THR A 19 5.58 -18.07 20.43
CA THR A 19 6.58 -17.04 20.04
C THR A 19 6.23 -16.45 18.67
N GLY A 20 6.15 -15.13 18.60
CA GLY A 20 5.70 -14.42 17.42
C GLY A 20 5.67 -12.91 17.60
N ASN A 21 5.30 -12.24 16.52
CA ASN A 21 5.23 -10.79 16.44
C ASN A 21 3.80 -10.36 16.05
N LEU A 22 3.31 -9.30 16.68
CA LEU A 22 2.05 -8.62 16.35
C LEU A 22 2.34 -7.17 15.96
N PHE A 23 1.71 -6.69 14.88
CA PHE A 23 1.83 -5.32 14.39
C PHE A 23 0.43 -4.74 14.15
N GLY A 24 0.02 -3.70 14.88
CA GLY A 24 -1.28 -3.03 14.75
C GLY A 24 -1.32 -1.91 13.70
N PHE A 25 -0.21 -1.18 13.55
CA PHE A 25 -0.08 0.00 12.68
C PHE A 25 -0.83 1.24 13.19
N SER A 26 -1.86 1.70 12.50
CA SER A 26 -2.50 2.99 12.79
C SER A 26 -3.92 2.86 13.35
N GLY A 27 -4.42 1.63 13.46
CA GLY A 27 -5.72 1.34 14.05
C GLY A 27 -5.69 1.34 15.56
N ASP A 28 -6.86 1.43 16.20
CA ASP A 28 -6.98 1.15 17.64
C ASP A 28 -7.12 -0.37 17.84
N ASP A 29 -6.01 -1.06 18.06
CA ASP A 29 -5.96 -2.52 18.06
C ASP A 29 -5.95 -3.12 19.47
N THR A 30 -6.42 -4.36 19.58
CA THR A 30 -6.20 -5.20 20.76
C THR A 30 -5.18 -6.28 20.43
N LEU A 31 -3.97 -6.16 20.97
CA LEU A 31 -2.88 -7.11 20.78
C LEU A 31 -2.84 -8.07 21.97
N VAL A 32 -3.04 -9.36 21.72
CA VAL A 32 -3.15 -10.39 22.78
C VAL A 32 -2.02 -11.41 22.67
N ALA A 33 -1.16 -11.45 23.69
CA ALA A 33 -0.17 -12.51 23.87
C ALA A 33 -0.69 -13.53 24.89
N SER A 34 -1.10 -14.72 24.44
CA SER A 34 -1.63 -15.79 25.31
C SER A 34 -0.57 -16.81 25.70
N SER A 35 -0.66 -17.37 26.91
CA SER A 35 0.18 -18.50 27.34
C SER A 35 -0.09 -19.74 26.47
N GLY A 36 0.95 -20.27 25.82
CA GLY A 36 0.90 -21.55 25.11
C GLY A 36 1.08 -22.77 26.04
N VAL A 37 1.36 -23.94 25.46
CA VAL A 37 1.41 -25.27 26.12
C VAL A 37 2.82 -25.78 26.51
N SER A 38 3.90 -24.99 26.36
CA SER A 38 5.31 -25.38 26.61
C SER A 38 6.23 -24.18 26.97
N ASP A 39 7.52 -24.44 27.27
CA ASP A 39 8.49 -23.51 27.88
C ASP A 39 8.77 -22.19 27.12
N PHE A 40 9.05 -21.13 27.89
CA PHE A 40 9.47 -19.74 27.55
C PHE A 40 9.02 -19.18 26.18
N TYR A 41 7.89 -18.47 26.17
CA TYR A 41 7.35 -17.77 25.00
C TYR A 41 7.62 -16.27 25.07
N LEU A 42 8.19 -15.72 24.00
CA LEU A 42 8.36 -14.28 23.81
C LEU A 42 7.38 -13.76 22.77
N ALA A 43 6.52 -12.83 23.16
CA ALA A 43 5.71 -12.04 22.24
C ALA A 43 6.38 -10.69 22.00
N PHE A 44 6.57 -10.32 20.73
CA PHE A 44 6.93 -8.97 20.34
C PHE A 44 5.67 -8.26 19.84
N MET A 45 5.30 -7.15 20.45
CA MET A 45 4.02 -6.49 20.20
C MET A 45 4.28 -5.03 19.85
N VAL A 46 3.83 -4.64 18.66
CA VAL A 46 3.95 -3.28 18.14
C VAL A 46 2.55 -2.75 17.85
N GLY A 47 2.09 -1.77 18.62
CA GLY A 47 0.79 -1.12 18.43
C GLY A 47 0.87 -0.16 17.25
N GLY A 48 1.54 0.98 17.46
CA GLY A 48 1.89 1.91 16.40
C GLY A 48 1.44 3.32 16.75
N GLU A 49 0.57 3.95 15.96
CA GLU A 49 0.08 5.32 16.21
C GLU A 49 -1.36 5.38 16.78
N GLY A 50 -2.04 4.23 16.87
CA GLY A 50 -3.42 4.14 17.38
C GLY A 50 -3.51 4.13 18.90
N ASN A 51 -4.71 3.99 19.47
CA ASN A 51 -4.87 3.76 20.91
C ASN A 51 -5.00 2.26 21.17
N ASP A 52 -3.89 1.62 21.48
CA ASP A 52 -3.77 0.18 21.49
C ASP A 52 -3.98 -0.43 22.86
N HIS A 53 -4.58 -1.62 22.88
CA HIS A 53 -4.78 -2.43 24.08
C HIS A 53 -3.93 -3.70 24.03
N TYR A 54 -2.85 -3.68 24.78
CA TYR A 54 -1.96 -4.82 25.01
C TYR A 54 -2.50 -5.71 26.12
N ILE A 55 -2.71 -7.00 25.85
CA ILE A 55 -3.09 -8.00 26.85
C ILE A 55 -1.99 -9.05 26.93
N VAL A 56 -1.25 -9.06 28.05
CA VAL A 56 -0.09 -9.93 28.23
C VAL A 56 -0.37 -11.05 29.23
N ASN A 57 -0.67 -12.22 28.68
CA ASN A 57 -0.80 -13.50 29.38
C ASN A 57 0.36 -14.46 29.07
N SER A 58 1.30 -14.10 28.19
CA SER A 58 2.53 -14.87 27.91
C SER A 58 3.54 -14.76 29.05
N LEU A 59 4.57 -15.63 29.04
CA LEU A 59 5.64 -15.57 30.04
C LEU A 59 6.58 -14.38 29.79
N ALA A 60 6.86 -14.04 28.53
CA ALA A 60 7.64 -12.87 28.18
C ALA A 60 6.94 -12.05 27.10
N ALA A 61 7.00 -10.72 27.22
CA ALA A 61 6.58 -9.81 26.17
C ALA A 61 7.53 -8.61 26.08
N VAL A 62 7.82 -8.19 24.85
CA VAL A 62 8.44 -6.90 24.54
C VAL A 62 7.39 -6.08 23.81
N ILE A 63 7.14 -4.87 24.32
CA ILE A 63 6.21 -3.92 23.74
C ILE A 63 6.99 -2.73 23.20
N VAL A 64 6.69 -2.34 21.97
CA VAL A 64 7.18 -1.12 21.34
C VAL A 64 5.97 -0.38 20.79
N ASP A 65 5.84 0.89 21.10
CA ASP A 65 4.75 1.71 20.60
C ASP A 65 5.31 3.04 20.09
N THR A 66 4.65 3.67 19.10
CA THR A 66 5.14 4.90 18.47
C THR A 66 4.28 6.13 18.80
N GLY A 67 3.08 5.95 19.34
CA GLY A 67 2.18 6.98 19.84
C GLY A 67 0.76 6.49 20.03
N GLY A 68 -0.01 7.15 20.88
CA GLY A 68 -1.34 6.64 21.21
C GLY A 68 -1.76 7.08 22.60
N ASN A 69 -2.92 6.59 23.04
CA ASN A 69 -3.26 6.53 24.47
C ASN A 69 -3.44 5.07 24.85
N ASP A 70 -2.33 4.42 25.16
CA ASP A 70 -2.27 2.97 25.14
C ASP A 70 -2.52 2.36 26.50
N LYS A 71 -2.98 1.12 26.47
CA LYS A 71 -3.39 0.37 27.64
C LYS A 71 -2.70 -0.98 27.69
N LEU A 72 -2.15 -1.34 28.84
CA LEU A 72 -1.58 -2.65 29.13
C LEU A 72 -2.36 -3.35 30.23
N THR A 73 -2.92 -4.53 29.93
CA THR A 73 -3.49 -5.45 30.91
C THR A 73 -2.50 -6.57 31.22
N LEU A 74 -2.17 -6.69 32.50
CA LEU A 74 -1.26 -7.68 33.07
C LEU A 74 -2.04 -8.81 33.76
N SER A 75 -1.53 -10.03 33.62
CA SER A 75 -2.18 -11.24 34.11
C SER A 75 -2.15 -11.44 35.64
N GLY A 76 -1.27 -10.73 36.36
CA GLY A 76 -1.10 -10.84 37.80
C GLY A 76 -1.65 -9.64 38.59
N ALA A 77 -1.68 -9.80 39.91
CA ALA A 77 -2.05 -8.74 40.83
C ALA A 77 -0.92 -7.72 41.00
N LEU A 78 -1.24 -6.44 41.26
CA LEU A 78 -0.28 -5.33 41.33
C LEU A 78 0.88 -5.58 42.31
N HIS A 79 0.60 -6.21 43.45
CA HIS A 79 1.59 -6.50 44.49
C HIS A 79 2.58 -7.63 44.11
N GLN A 80 2.31 -8.37 43.02
CA GLN A 80 3.19 -9.43 42.54
C GLN A 80 4.29 -8.89 41.60
N TYR A 81 4.12 -7.69 41.06
CA TYR A 81 5.07 -7.09 40.14
C TYR A 81 6.11 -6.24 40.87
N ILE A 82 7.37 -6.52 40.59
CA ILE A 82 8.46 -5.56 40.76
C ILE A 82 8.65 -4.80 39.45
N SER A 83 9.13 -3.57 39.55
CA SER A 83 9.29 -2.70 38.39
C SER A 83 10.55 -1.85 38.50
N ALA A 84 11.17 -1.55 37.36
CA ALA A 84 12.33 -0.66 37.27
C ALA A 84 12.33 0.08 35.93
N TYR A 85 12.86 1.30 35.92
CA TYR A 85 13.28 1.91 34.68
C TYR A 85 14.71 1.50 34.37
N VAL A 86 14.94 0.94 33.19
CA VAL A 86 16.26 0.58 32.72
C VAL A 86 16.84 1.79 31.99
N ASN A 87 17.96 2.30 32.51
CA ASN A 87 18.59 3.55 32.11
C ASN A 87 17.64 4.75 32.01
N GLY A 88 16.60 4.78 32.86
CA GLY A 88 15.64 5.86 32.93
C GLY A 88 14.73 6.01 31.72
N GLN A 89 14.72 5.06 30.78
CA GLN A 89 13.96 5.14 29.52
C GLN A 89 13.00 3.97 29.34
N ASP A 90 13.48 2.74 29.50
CA ASP A 90 12.70 1.53 29.27
C ASP A 90 12.06 1.04 30.57
N LEU A 91 10.86 0.48 30.53
CA LEU A 91 10.19 -0.03 31.74
C LEU A 91 10.19 -1.56 31.73
N THR A 92 10.71 -2.18 32.79
CA THR A 92 10.54 -3.61 33.04
C THR A 92 9.54 -3.85 34.16
N LEU A 93 8.66 -4.83 33.97
CA LEU A 93 7.70 -5.34 34.95
C LEU A 93 7.91 -6.85 35.09
N ILE A 94 8.24 -7.32 36.28
CA ILE A 94 8.50 -8.74 36.54
C ILE A 94 7.53 -9.24 37.61
N ASN A 95 6.68 -10.19 37.24
CA ASN A 95 5.83 -10.89 38.19
C ASN A 95 6.68 -11.91 38.97
N THR A 96 6.90 -11.62 40.25
CA THR A 96 7.72 -12.46 41.15
C THR A 96 7.07 -13.80 41.52
N THR A 97 5.76 -13.97 41.24
CA THR A 97 5.04 -15.22 41.50
C THR A 97 5.09 -16.16 40.30
N THR A 98 4.86 -15.64 39.09
CA THR A 98 4.75 -16.44 37.86
C THR A 98 6.04 -16.46 37.05
N GLY A 99 6.95 -15.52 37.29
CA GLY A 99 8.12 -15.28 36.45
C GLY A 99 7.79 -14.54 35.15
N GLN A 100 6.56 -14.04 34.97
CA GLN A 100 6.20 -13.23 33.80
C GLN A 100 7.06 -11.97 33.73
N GLU A 101 7.61 -11.68 32.56
CA GLU A 101 8.40 -10.48 32.28
C GLU A 101 7.78 -9.68 31.14
N VAL A 102 7.56 -8.39 31.37
CA VAL A 102 7.12 -7.44 30.35
C VAL A 102 8.13 -6.32 30.27
N PHE A 103 8.66 -6.11 29.07
CA PHE A 103 9.63 -5.07 28.77
C PHE A 103 9.03 -4.07 27.79
N ILE A 104 8.92 -2.81 28.17
CA ILE A 104 8.37 -1.73 27.35
C ILE A 104 9.53 -0.84 26.93
N VAL A 105 9.78 -0.78 25.62
CA VAL A 105 10.85 0.02 25.02
C VAL A 105 10.43 1.48 24.98
N ASP A 106 11.33 2.39 25.37
CA ASP A 106 11.11 3.84 25.37
C ASP A 106 9.82 4.27 26.09
N ALA A 107 9.57 3.68 27.26
CA ALA A 107 8.39 3.90 28.09
C ALA A 107 8.22 5.35 28.64
N LYS A 108 9.16 6.26 28.35
CA LYS A 108 9.05 7.71 28.62
C LYS A 108 8.88 8.56 27.36
N SER A 109 8.69 7.92 26.20
CA SER A 109 8.53 8.60 24.91
C SER A 109 7.06 8.86 24.57
N ARG A 110 6.78 9.17 23.29
CA ARG A 110 5.42 9.44 22.81
C ARG A 110 4.54 8.18 22.84
N GLY A 111 5.07 7.02 22.45
CA GLY A 111 4.42 5.71 22.55
C GLY A 111 4.64 5.07 23.92
N ARG A 112 4.40 5.81 24.99
CA ARG A 112 4.41 5.23 26.34
C ARG A 112 3.04 4.57 26.58
N ILE A 113 3.00 3.53 27.40
CA ILE A 113 1.73 3.02 27.91
C ILE A 113 1.13 4.03 28.89
N ASP A 114 -0.10 4.47 28.63
CA ASP A 114 -0.80 5.46 29.45
C ASP A 114 -1.59 4.85 30.60
N THR A 115 -2.10 3.63 30.42
CA THR A 115 -2.94 2.94 31.41
C THR A 115 -2.44 1.52 31.67
N PHE A 116 -2.22 1.17 32.93
CA PHE A 116 -1.83 -0.16 33.37
C PHE A 116 -2.96 -0.78 34.20
N GLU A 117 -3.46 -1.93 33.77
CA GLU A 117 -4.48 -2.70 34.49
C GLU A 117 -3.92 -4.02 35.00
N PHE A 118 -4.24 -4.35 36.24
CA PHE A 118 -3.78 -5.56 36.92
C PHE A 118 -4.96 -6.51 37.19
N ALA A 119 -4.69 -7.81 37.28
CA ALA A 119 -5.73 -8.82 37.49
C ALA A 119 -6.48 -8.69 38.84
N SER A 120 -5.91 -7.96 39.80
CA SER A 120 -6.56 -7.62 41.08
C SER A 120 -7.51 -6.41 41.00
N GLY A 121 -7.63 -5.76 39.83
CA GLY A 121 -8.57 -4.68 39.53
C GLY A 121 -8.01 -3.27 39.71
N GLU A 122 -6.78 -3.12 40.18
CA GLU A 122 -6.10 -1.82 40.20
C GLU A 122 -5.80 -1.34 38.78
N VAL A 123 -5.97 -0.03 38.59
CA VAL A 123 -5.64 0.68 37.36
C VAL A 123 -4.72 1.83 37.73
N LEU A 124 -3.56 1.92 37.08
CA LEU A 124 -2.60 3.01 37.26
C LEU A 124 -2.44 3.78 35.95
N SER A 125 -2.43 5.10 36.02
CA SER A 125 -1.90 5.93 34.94
C SER A 125 -0.39 5.77 34.80
N SER A 126 0.17 6.19 33.66
CA SER A 126 1.62 6.25 33.45
C SER A 126 2.38 7.00 34.54
N ALA A 127 1.83 8.12 35.03
CA ALA A 127 2.42 8.89 36.13
C ALA A 127 2.38 8.15 37.47
N GLU A 128 1.28 7.46 37.77
CA GLU A 128 1.17 6.63 39.00
C GLU A 128 2.07 5.40 38.93
N MET A 129 2.22 4.81 37.74
CA MET A 129 3.15 3.72 37.50
C MET A 129 4.60 4.18 37.69
N GLU A 130 4.98 5.35 37.15
CA GLU A 130 6.30 5.94 37.38
C GLU A 130 6.55 6.20 38.87
N GLN A 131 5.59 6.81 39.59
CA GLN A 131 5.70 7.02 41.03
C GLN A 131 5.88 5.68 41.78
N ARG A 132 5.18 4.63 41.34
CA ARG A 132 5.32 3.28 41.91
C ARG A 132 6.71 2.71 41.67
N VAL A 133 7.29 2.87 40.48
CA VAL A 133 8.66 2.41 40.16
C VAL A 133 9.66 2.97 41.18
N TYR A 134 9.56 4.25 41.55
CA TYR A 134 10.48 4.86 42.50
C TYR A 134 10.13 4.61 43.98
N SER A 135 8.85 4.36 44.32
CA SER A 135 8.42 4.18 45.72
C SER A 135 8.39 2.73 46.19
N HIS A 136 8.10 1.78 45.30
CA HIS A 136 7.94 0.36 45.60
C HIS A 136 8.75 -0.55 44.66
N GLY A 137 9.33 -0.01 43.59
CA GLY A 137 10.21 -0.71 42.68
C GLY A 137 11.69 -0.42 42.96
N TYR A 138 12.53 -0.63 41.94
CA TYR A 138 13.97 -0.40 42.01
C TYR A 138 14.41 0.99 41.54
N GLY A 139 13.46 1.87 41.18
CA GLY A 139 13.79 3.16 40.57
C GLY A 139 14.49 2.98 39.22
N ASP A 140 15.57 3.73 39.00
CA ASP A 140 16.42 3.61 37.81
C ASP A 140 17.54 2.60 38.06
N ILE A 141 17.65 1.61 37.17
CA ILE A 141 18.71 0.60 37.16
C ILE A 141 19.50 0.66 35.86
N SER A 142 20.76 0.26 35.88
CA SER A 142 21.58 0.12 34.68
C SER A 142 21.24 -1.15 33.89
N TYR A 143 21.68 -1.21 32.62
CA TYR A 143 21.57 -2.45 31.83
C TYR A 143 22.26 -3.65 32.49
N ALA A 144 23.40 -3.43 33.15
CA ALA A 144 24.14 -4.50 33.82
C ALA A 144 23.40 -5.04 35.06
N GLU A 145 22.61 -4.20 35.73
CA GLU A 145 21.75 -4.62 36.84
C GLU A 145 20.50 -5.35 36.34
N TYR A 146 19.93 -4.90 35.21
CA TYR A 146 18.80 -5.58 34.58
C TYR A 146 19.18 -6.96 34.03
N ASN A 147 20.27 -7.05 33.28
CA ASN A 147 20.77 -8.32 32.74
C ASN A 147 22.31 -8.38 32.81
N PRO A 148 22.89 -8.97 33.86
CA PRO A 148 24.34 -9.01 34.06
C PRO A 148 25.06 -9.91 33.04
N ASN A 149 24.32 -10.75 32.32
CA ASN A 149 24.88 -11.62 31.28
C ASN A 149 24.95 -10.92 29.92
N LEU A 150 24.41 -9.70 29.81
CA LEU A 150 24.38 -8.93 28.58
C LEU A 150 25.26 -7.69 28.71
N SER A 151 26.12 -7.44 27.71
CA SER A 151 26.84 -6.18 27.67
C SER A 151 25.86 -5.04 27.37
N ALA A 152 26.11 -3.86 27.92
CA ALA A 152 25.32 -2.67 27.63
C ALA A 152 25.23 -2.37 26.12
N GLN A 153 26.33 -2.60 25.41
CA GLN A 153 26.39 -2.44 23.96
C GLN A 153 25.46 -3.42 23.23
N HIS A 154 25.48 -4.70 23.62
CA HIS A 154 24.61 -5.70 23.00
C HIS A 154 23.13 -5.44 23.30
N PHE A 155 22.81 -4.96 24.51
CA PHE A 155 21.46 -4.53 24.84
C PHE A 155 20.99 -3.42 23.89
N LEU A 156 21.80 -2.38 23.69
CA LEU A 156 21.48 -1.27 22.80
C LEU A 156 21.28 -1.72 21.35
N GLU A 157 22.09 -2.66 20.87
CA GLU A 157 21.96 -3.25 19.53
C GLU A 157 20.64 -4.00 19.36
N VAL A 158 20.22 -4.80 20.36
CA VAL A 158 18.91 -5.49 20.34
C VAL A 158 17.75 -4.50 20.42
N LYS A 159 17.87 -3.46 21.26
CA LYS A 159 16.88 -2.38 21.34
C LYS A 159 16.75 -1.65 20.01
N GLU A 160 17.85 -1.36 19.34
CA GLU A 160 17.86 -0.74 18.01
C GLU A 160 17.12 -1.61 16.98
N ILE A 161 17.35 -2.93 16.98
CA ILE A 161 16.63 -3.87 16.09
C ILE A 161 15.13 -3.85 16.38
N ASN A 162 14.72 -3.92 17.66
CA ASN A 162 13.31 -3.87 18.05
C ASN A 162 12.64 -2.57 17.61
N LYS A 163 13.32 -1.43 17.77
CA LYS A 163 12.80 -0.14 17.29
C LYS A 163 12.72 -0.09 15.77
N ALA A 164 13.73 -0.58 15.06
CA ALA A 164 13.73 -0.58 13.61
C ALA A 164 12.50 -1.31 13.05
N TRP A 165 12.08 -2.43 13.64
CA TRP A 165 10.84 -3.12 13.29
C TRP A 165 9.58 -2.24 13.42
N ALA A 166 9.48 -1.47 14.50
CA ALA A 166 8.34 -0.59 14.75
C ALA A 166 8.34 0.64 13.82
N ASP A 167 9.53 1.14 13.50
CA ASP A 167 9.74 2.36 12.73
C ASP A 167 9.84 2.13 11.21
N LEU A 168 9.63 0.89 10.72
CA LEU A 168 9.66 0.57 9.29
C LEU A 168 8.64 1.41 8.50
N ASP A 169 9.05 1.91 7.34
CA ASP A 169 8.10 2.40 6.33
C ASP A 169 7.40 1.20 5.67
N TRP A 170 6.33 0.74 6.34
CA TRP A 170 5.56 -0.41 5.90
C TRP A 170 4.94 -0.20 4.51
N GLY A 171 4.60 1.04 4.12
CA GLY A 171 4.12 1.34 2.77
C GLY A 171 5.15 0.98 1.69
N SER A 172 6.41 1.36 1.91
CA SER A 172 7.53 0.98 1.03
C SER A 172 7.81 -0.52 1.06
N VAL A 173 7.71 -1.18 2.22
CA VAL A 173 7.84 -2.64 2.33
C VAL A 173 6.77 -3.34 1.48
N TRP A 174 5.51 -2.94 1.59
CA TRP A 174 4.42 -3.56 0.83
C TRP A 174 4.55 -3.33 -0.68
N GLN A 175 5.01 -2.15 -1.10
CA GLN A 175 5.35 -1.92 -2.51
C GLN A 175 6.45 -2.86 -3.00
N ALA A 176 7.50 -3.08 -2.22
CA ALA A 176 8.58 -3.99 -2.57
C ALA A 176 8.12 -5.45 -2.65
N VAL A 177 7.15 -5.87 -1.81
CA VAL A 177 6.52 -7.20 -1.90
C VAL A 177 5.74 -7.34 -3.20
N THR A 178 4.93 -6.34 -3.58
CA THR A 178 4.13 -6.39 -4.82
C THR A 178 5.00 -6.39 -6.09
N GLN A 179 6.15 -5.70 -6.09
CA GLN A 179 7.06 -5.65 -7.24
C GLN A 179 7.70 -7.00 -7.59
N GLN A 180 7.69 -7.96 -6.66
CA GLN A 180 8.21 -9.32 -6.89
C GLN A 180 7.23 -10.21 -7.68
N GLY A 181 6.02 -9.72 -7.97
CA GLY A 181 4.98 -10.45 -8.69
C GLY A 181 4.13 -11.30 -7.74
N GLU A 182 4.46 -12.57 -7.57
CA GLU A 182 3.72 -13.46 -6.65
C GLU A 182 4.11 -13.19 -5.19
N VAL A 183 3.11 -12.96 -4.34
CA VAL A 183 3.31 -12.74 -2.91
C VAL A 183 3.61 -14.08 -2.24
N THR A 184 4.85 -14.23 -1.74
CA THR A 184 5.31 -15.44 -1.06
C THR A 184 5.92 -15.09 0.31
N ASN A 185 5.90 -16.04 1.25
CA ASN A 185 6.58 -15.85 2.55
C ASN A 185 8.06 -15.48 2.38
N GLN A 186 8.75 -16.05 1.38
CA GLN A 186 10.14 -15.71 1.09
C GLN A 186 10.28 -14.28 0.59
N GLY A 187 9.36 -13.81 -0.26
CA GLY A 187 9.36 -12.45 -0.77
C GLY A 187 9.08 -11.39 0.30
N VAL A 188 8.13 -11.68 1.20
CA VAL A 188 7.85 -10.85 2.39
C VAL A 188 9.05 -10.79 3.31
N ALA A 189 9.65 -11.94 3.64
CA ALA A 189 10.86 -12.00 4.46
C ALA A 189 12.02 -11.20 3.84
N SER A 190 12.21 -11.28 2.52
CA SER A 190 13.25 -10.52 1.82
C SER A 190 13.01 -9.02 1.91
N ALA A 191 11.79 -8.56 1.60
CA ALA A 191 11.45 -7.14 1.63
C ALA A 191 11.62 -6.53 3.03
N VAL A 192 11.14 -7.25 4.06
CA VAL A 192 11.30 -6.84 5.46
C VAL A 192 12.78 -6.83 5.86
N ASN A 193 13.56 -7.84 5.50
CA ASN A 193 15.00 -7.87 5.80
C ASN A 193 15.75 -6.71 5.13
N ASP A 194 15.47 -6.43 3.86
CA ASP A 194 16.14 -5.34 3.13
C ASP A 194 15.82 -3.98 3.74
N ALA A 195 14.55 -3.74 4.07
CA ALA A 195 14.13 -2.52 4.75
C ALA A 195 14.79 -2.39 6.14
N LEU A 196 14.75 -3.45 6.95
CA LEU A 196 15.31 -3.44 8.31
C LEU A 196 16.83 -3.21 8.28
N THR A 197 17.56 -3.93 7.44
CA THR A 197 19.02 -3.80 7.36
C THR A 197 19.49 -2.44 6.85
N SER A 198 18.64 -1.70 6.13
CA SER A 198 18.92 -0.32 5.72
C SER A 198 18.84 0.71 6.86
N MET A 199 18.13 0.36 7.95
CA MET A 199 17.95 1.23 9.12
C MET A 199 19.01 0.97 10.21
N LEU A 200 19.57 -0.24 10.27
CA LEU A 200 20.47 -0.64 11.35
C LEU A 200 21.87 -0.05 11.22
N SER A 201 22.43 0.36 12.36
CA SER A 201 23.85 0.64 12.53
C SER A 201 24.70 -0.59 12.19
N PRO A 202 25.98 -0.41 11.79
CA PRO A 202 26.83 -1.55 11.43
C PRO A 202 26.95 -2.61 12.53
N SER A 203 26.96 -2.19 13.81
CA SER A 203 27.05 -3.11 14.94
C SER A 203 25.72 -3.84 15.19
N ALA A 204 24.59 -3.15 15.10
CA ALA A 204 23.28 -3.79 15.21
C ALA A 204 23.02 -4.75 14.05
N LEU A 205 23.40 -4.38 12.82
CA LEU A 205 23.33 -5.27 11.65
C LEU A 205 24.17 -6.53 11.86
N GLN A 206 25.39 -6.39 12.39
CA GLN A 206 26.23 -7.54 12.71
C GLN A 206 25.55 -8.46 13.73
N GLN A 207 24.91 -7.90 14.77
CA GLN A 207 24.16 -8.72 15.74
C GLN A 207 22.94 -9.41 15.12
N TRP A 208 22.15 -8.68 14.33
CA TRP A 208 21.00 -9.22 13.62
C TRP A 208 21.39 -10.45 12.80
N GLN A 209 22.49 -10.36 12.06
CA GLN A 209 23.03 -11.47 11.28
C GLN A 209 23.61 -12.59 12.16
N ALA A 210 24.35 -12.26 13.22
CA ALA A 210 24.99 -13.23 14.10
C ALA A 210 23.98 -14.07 14.91
N GLN A 211 22.83 -13.49 15.27
CA GLN A 211 21.73 -14.17 15.98
C GLN A 211 20.82 -14.97 15.05
N GLY A 212 21.12 -14.99 13.74
CA GLY A 212 20.35 -15.72 12.74
C GLY A 212 19.02 -15.04 12.38
N GLY A 213 18.91 -13.73 12.58
CA GLY A 213 17.71 -12.94 12.29
C GLY A 213 17.17 -13.15 10.87
N PRO A 214 17.99 -13.02 9.81
CA PRO A 214 17.54 -13.27 8.43
C PRO A 214 17.00 -14.68 8.22
N GLN A 215 17.63 -15.70 8.83
CA GLN A 215 17.21 -17.09 8.72
C GLN A 215 15.90 -17.35 9.47
N GLN A 216 15.72 -16.75 10.65
CA GLN A 216 14.47 -16.82 11.41
C GLN A 216 13.33 -16.13 10.66
N LEU A 217 13.59 -14.97 10.06
CA LEU A 217 12.63 -14.22 9.26
C LEU A 217 12.21 -15.00 8.01
N ALA A 218 13.17 -15.58 7.28
CA ALA A 218 12.89 -16.43 6.13
C ALA A 218 12.11 -17.71 6.48
N ALA A 219 12.28 -18.20 7.71
CA ALA A 219 11.55 -19.35 8.24
C ALA A 219 10.21 -18.98 8.90
N SER A 220 9.82 -17.70 8.92
CA SER A 220 8.59 -17.24 9.57
C SER A 220 7.36 -17.45 8.69
N GLN A 221 6.20 -17.56 9.34
CA GLN A 221 4.90 -17.52 8.69
C GLN A 221 4.33 -16.11 8.82
N PHE A 222 3.99 -15.48 7.70
CA PHE A 222 3.39 -14.14 7.67
C PHE A 222 1.88 -14.25 7.46
N GLU A 223 1.13 -13.43 8.18
CA GLU A 223 -0.33 -13.36 8.13
C GLU A 223 -0.76 -11.90 8.09
N GLY A 224 -1.85 -11.60 7.38
CA GLY A 224 -2.33 -10.22 7.25
C GLY A 224 -1.64 -9.43 6.13
N VAL A 225 -0.82 -10.06 5.29
CA VAL A 225 -0.03 -9.35 4.27
C VAL A 225 -0.93 -8.77 3.19
N GLU A 226 -1.88 -9.56 2.68
CA GLU A 226 -2.70 -9.21 1.52
C GLU A 226 -3.60 -7.99 1.78
N GLN A 227 -4.01 -7.78 3.03
CA GLN A 227 -4.84 -6.63 3.44
C GLN A 227 -4.07 -5.31 3.41
N ASN A 228 -2.73 -5.37 3.40
CA ASN A 228 -1.86 -4.20 3.47
C ASN A 228 -1.15 -3.89 2.15
N LEU A 229 -1.25 -4.78 1.16
CA LEU A 229 -0.64 -4.54 -0.14
C LEU A 229 -1.27 -3.30 -0.78
N PRO A 230 -0.46 -2.47 -1.48
CA PRO A 230 -1.01 -1.41 -2.31
C PRO A 230 -2.07 -2.01 -3.22
N ALA A 231 -3.18 -1.30 -3.42
CA ALA A 231 -4.12 -1.67 -4.45
C ALA A 231 -3.33 -1.92 -5.73
N THR A 232 -3.44 -3.12 -6.28
CA THR A 232 -2.88 -3.40 -7.60
C THR A 232 -3.46 -2.32 -8.51
N PRO A 233 -2.65 -1.51 -9.19
CA PRO A 233 -3.19 -0.71 -10.28
C PRO A 233 -4.00 -1.68 -11.12
N ALA A 234 -5.26 -1.36 -11.40
CA ALA A 234 -6.04 -2.18 -12.33
C ALA A 234 -5.12 -2.44 -13.53
N PRO A 235 -4.97 -3.69 -13.99
CA PRO A 235 -4.12 -3.96 -15.14
C PRO A 235 -4.52 -2.95 -16.21
N SER A 236 -3.54 -2.17 -16.69
CA SER A 236 -3.80 -1.12 -17.69
C SER A 236 -4.72 -1.73 -18.74
N PRO A 237 -5.90 -1.16 -19.00
CA PRO A 237 -6.86 -1.78 -19.89
C PRO A 237 -6.16 -1.96 -21.24
N ILE A 238 -5.91 -3.22 -21.62
CA ILE A 238 -5.43 -3.54 -22.96
C ILE A 238 -6.61 -3.23 -23.87
N LEU A 239 -6.53 -2.12 -24.61
CA LEU A 239 -7.55 -1.78 -25.58
C LEU A 239 -7.58 -2.85 -26.67
N PRO A 240 -8.76 -3.38 -27.04
CA PRO A 240 -8.87 -4.26 -28.20
C PRO A 240 -8.31 -3.56 -29.45
N ARG A 241 -7.64 -4.31 -30.32
CA ARG A 241 -7.07 -3.77 -31.58
C ARG A 241 -8.08 -2.96 -32.39
N GLU A 242 -9.34 -3.41 -32.42
CA GLU A 242 -10.45 -2.70 -33.06
C GLU A 242 -10.65 -1.27 -32.53
N VAL A 243 -10.49 -1.05 -31.23
CA VAL A 243 -10.60 0.31 -30.65
C VAL A 243 -9.44 1.19 -31.13
N ILE A 244 -8.25 0.63 -31.24
CA ILE A 244 -7.05 1.34 -31.69
C ILE A 244 -7.17 1.68 -33.19
N GLU A 245 -7.66 0.75 -34.00
CA GLU A 245 -8.01 0.97 -35.40
C GLU A 245 -9.05 2.09 -35.55
N ASN A 246 -10.10 2.08 -34.72
CA ASN A 246 -11.12 3.13 -34.72
C ASN A 246 -10.53 4.50 -34.36
N ILE A 247 -9.64 4.59 -33.37
CA ILE A 247 -8.95 5.84 -33.02
C ILE A 247 -8.11 6.34 -34.20
N ALA A 248 -7.37 5.45 -34.87
CA ALA A 248 -6.55 5.80 -36.03
C ALA A 248 -7.42 6.31 -37.20
N LEU A 249 -8.55 5.67 -37.46
CA LEU A 249 -9.51 6.08 -38.48
C LEU A 249 -10.17 7.42 -38.15
N ILE A 250 -10.53 7.67 -36.88
CA ILE A 250 -11.10 8.95 -36.42
C ILE A 250 -10.10 10.08 -36.61
N TYR A 251 -8.84 9.84 -36.25
CA TYR A 251 -7.75 10.80 -36.44
C TYR A 251 -7.65 11.22 -37.92
N GLU A 252 -7.62 10.22 -38.82
CA GLU A 252 -7.49 10.47 -40.26
C GLU A 252 -8.72 11.15 -40.84
N ALA A 253 -9.92 10.69 -40.48
CA ALA A 253 -11.18 11.30 -40.88
C ALA A 253 -11.32 12.76 -40.39
N ALA A 254 -10.84 13.04 -39.18
CA ALA A 254 -10.95 14.36 -38.59
C ALA A 254 -9.91 15.35 -39.13
N LEU A 255 -8.66 14.91 -39.32
CA LEU A 255 -7.55 15.80 -39.62
C LEU A 255 -7.06 15.70 -41.07
N ASN A 256 -7.59 14.77 -41.85
CA ASN A 256 -7.24 14.52 -43.24
C ASN A 256 -5.74 14.21 -43.43
N ARG A 257 -5.19 13.43 -42.50
CA ARG A 257 -3.83 12.87 -42.52
C ARG A 257 -3.75 11.63 -41.63
N GLN A 258 -2.84 10.72 -41.94
CA GLN A 258 -2.57 9.58 -41.06
C GLN A 258 -2.07 10.04 -39.68
N PRO A 259 -2.38 9.29 -38.61
CA PRO A 259 -1.78 9.51 -37.30
C PRO A 259 -0.25 9.43 -37.36
N ASP A 260 0.42 10.33 -36.68
CA ASP A 260 1.81 10.12 -36.28
C ASP A 260 1.88 9.26 -35.01
N GLU A 261 3.03 8.62 -34.76
CA GLU A 261 3.23 7.70 -33.62
C GLU A 261 2.89 8.35 -32.28
N ALA A 262 3.41 9.57 -32.03
CA ALA A 262 3.17 10.26 -30.77
C ALA A 262 1.69 10.63 -30.59
N GLY A 263 1.05 11.14 -31.65
CA GLY A 263 -0.36 11.48 -31.65
C GLY A 263 -1.27 10.27 -31.46
N LEU A 264 -0.98 9.15 -32.13
CA LEU A 264 -1.76 7.92 -32.00
C LEU A 264 -1.71 7.39 -30.56
N ASN A 265 -0.50 7.24 -30.00
CA ASN A 265 -0.33 6.73 -28.64
C ASN A 265 -0.95 7.67 -27.60
N TYR A 266 -0.93 8.99 -27.82
CA TYR A 266 -1.66 9.94 -26.97
C TYR A 266 -3.16 9.64 -26.92
N TRP A 267 -3.82 9.39 -28.05
CA TRP A 267 -5.25 9.10 -28.07
C TRP A 267 -5.60 7.70 -27.54
N ILE A 268 -4.69 6.73 -27.70
CA ILE A 268 -4.78 5.42 -27.04
C ILE A 268 -4.77 5.60 -25.51
N ASP A 269 -3.85 6.42 -24.97
CA ASP A 269 -3.80 6.71 -23.54
C ASP A 269 -5.08 7.40 -23.04
N VAL A 270 -5.65 8.30 -23.84
CA VAL A 270 -6.93 8.96 -23.53
C VAL A 270 -8.08 7.93 -23.47
N ALA A 271 -8.11 6.97 -24.39
CA ALA A 271 -9.09 5.88 -24.35
C ALA A 271 -8.85 4.91 -23.16
N MET A 272 -7.60 4.64 -22.80
CA MET A 272 -7.25 3.84 -21.61
C MET A 272 -7.68 4.51 -20.31
N GLN A 273 -7.81 5.85 -20.29
CA GLN A 273 -8.39 6.62 -19.19
C GLN A 273 -9.93 6.61 -19.18
N GLY A 274 -10.57 5.85 -20.07
CA GLY A 274 -12.01 5.61 -20.07
C GLY A 274 -12.82 6.54 -21.00
N GLN A 275 -12.17 7.34 -21.85
CA GLN A 275 -12.86 8.12 -22.87
C GLN A 275 -13.34 7.23 -24.02
N SER A 276 -14.55 7.48 -24.51
CA SER A 276 -15.08 6.75 -25.67
C SER A 276 -14.54 7.29 -26.99
N THR A 277 -14.67 6.53 -28.08
CA THR A 277 -14.31 7.01 -29.43
C THR A 277 -15.17 8.20 -29.87
N ILE A 278 -16.38 8.35 -29.32
CA ILE A 278 -17.25 9.51 -29.55
C ILE A 278 -16.69 10.74 -28.83
N ASP A 279 -16.20 10.60 -27.59
CA ASP A 279 -15.54 11.70 -26.87
C ASP A 279 -14.29 12.14 -27.61
N ILE A 280 -13.46 11.19 -28.06
CA ILE A 280 -12.28 11.44 -28.88
C ILE A 280 -12.63 12.16 -30.18
N SER A 281 -13.67 11.72 -30.89
CA SER A 281 -14.19 12.42 -32.08
C SER A 281 -14.59 13.87 -31.76
N GLY A 282 -15.22 14.09 -30.60
CA GLY A 282 -15.56 15.42 -30.10
C GLY A 282 -14.33 16.28 -29.80
N PHE A 283 -13.26 15.71 -29.24
CA PHE A 283 -12.00 16.40 -28.99
C PHE A 283 -11.29 16.79 -30.29
N PHE A 284 -11.30 15.93 -31.29
CA PHE A 284 -10.77 16.26 -32.61
C PHE A 284 -11.50 17.41 -33.27
N ILE A 285 -12.84 17.40 -33.30
CA ILE A 285 -13.64 18.49 -33.90
C ILE A 285 -13.37 19.84 -33.21
N GLN A 286 -13.09 19.81 -31.90
CA GLN A 286 -12.77 20.99 -31.10
C GLN A 286 -11.29 21.39 -31.16
N SER A 287 -10.43 20.58 -31.78
CA SER A 287 -9.00 20.85 -31.84
C SER A 287 -8.67 22.05 -32.73
N ASP A 288 -7.61 22.77 -32.39
CA ASP A 288 -7.12 23.88 -33.20
C ASP A 288 -6.77 23.45 -34.63
N GLU A 289 -6.27 22.21 -34.81
CA GLU A 289 -5.94 21.66 -36.13
C GLU A 289 -7.20 21.48 -36.98
N PHE A 290 -8.25 20.87 -36.44
CA PHE A 290 -9.53 20.72 -37.13
C PHE A 290 -10.13 22.08 -37.48
N LEU A 291 -10.19 23.00 -36.51
CA LEU A 291 -10.75 24.34 -36.71
C LEU A 291 -9.93 25.16 -37.72
N THR A 292 -8.61 24.98 -37.78
CA THR A 292 -7.75 25.62 -38.78
C THR A 292 -7.99 25.07 -40.18
N ASN A 293 -8.13 23.75 -40.31
CA ASN A 293 -8.29 23.09 -41.61
C ASN A 293 -9.71 23.21 -42.16
N PHE A 294 -10.73 23.17 -41.30
CA PHE A 294 -12.13 23.02 -41.71
C PHE A 294 -13.05 24.13 -41.18
N GLY A 295 -12.59 24.98 -40.26
CA GLY A 295 -13.41 25.97 -39.57
C GLY A 295 -14.41 25.33 -38.61
N ALA A 296 -15.48 26.05 -38.32
CA ALA A 296 -16.66 25.53 -37.61
C ALA A 296 -17.81 25.34 -38.60
N PRO A 297 -17.84 24.24 -39.37
CA PRO A 297 -18.82 24.05 -40.44
C PRO A 297 -20.23 23.91 -39.88
N SER A 298 -21.20 24.42 -40.66
CA SER A 298 -22.60 24.06 -40.43
C SER A 298 -22.80 22.56 -40.61
N ASN A 299 -23.88 21.97 -40.07
CA ASN A 299 -24.15 20.53 -40.27
C ASN A 299 -24.20 20.15 -41.75
N ASN A 300 -24.76 21.01 -42.60
CA ASN A 300 -24.79 20.81 -44.05
C ASN A 300 -23.38 20.69 -44.65
N ASP A 301 -22.49 21.61 -44.29
CA ASP A 301 -21.12 21.64 -44.82
C ASP A 301 -20.25 20.55 -44.17
N PHE A 302 -20.55 20.18 -42.92
CA PHE A 302 -19.89 19.10 -42.21
C PHE A 302 -20.16 17.76 -42.90
N ILE A 303 -21.41 17.46 -43.26
CA ILE A 303 -21.74 16.23 -44.00
C ILE A 303 -21.03 16.19 -45.35
N ASP A 304 -21.02 17.30 -46.11
CA ASP A 304 -20.30 17.34 -47.40
C ASP A 304 -18.80 17.04 -47.21
N ARG A 305 -18.19 17.57 -46.13
CA ARG A 305 -16.79 17.29 -45.78
C ARG A 305 -16.55 15.85 -45.35
N MET A 306 -17.47 15.24 -44.60
CA MET A 306 -17.33 13.83 -44.21
C MET A 306 -17.33 12.91 -45.43
N TYR A 307 -18.22 13.14 -46.39
CA TYR A 307 -18.21 12.39 -47.65
C TYR A 307 -16.91 12.59 -48.45
N LEU A 308 -16.46 13.84 -48.57
CA LEU A 308 -15.27 14.16 -49.36
C LEU A 308 -13.97 13.70 -48.71
N ASN A 309 -13.77 14.01 -47.43
CA ASN A 309 -12.50 13.79 -46.75
C ASN A 309 -12.35 12.34 -46.29
N VAL A 310 -13.46 11.68 -45.91
CA VAL A 310 -13.43 10.32 -45.35
C VAL A 310 -13.72 9.26 -46.41
N LEU A 311 -14.65 9.52 -47.33
CA LEU A 311 -15.08 8.52 -48.32
C LEU A 311 -14.57 8.80 -49.74
N ASP A 312 -13.78 9.87 -49.93
CA ASP A 312 -13.23 10.33 -51.22
C ASP A 312 -14.28 10.46 -52.33
N ARG A 313 -15.49 10.91 -51.96
CA ARG A 313 -16.58 11.14 -52.93
C ARG A 313 -17.54 12.24 -52.50
N ASN A 314 -18.30 12.76 -53.46
CA ASN A 314 -19.40 13.66 -53.11
C ASN A 314 -20.56 12.90 -52.47
N ALA A 315 -21.26 13.57 -51.55
CA ALA A 315 -22.50 13.06 -50.99
C ALA A 315 -23.57 12.93 -52.08
N ASP A 316 -24.25 11.78 -52.12
CA ASP A 316 -25.48 11.68 -52.89
C ASP A 316 -26.65 12.35 -52.15
N ALA A 317 -27.68 12.74 -52.89
CA ALA A 317 -28.79 13.52 -52.32
C ALA A 317 -29.54 12.77 -51.20
N ALA A 318 -29.66 11.44 -51.29
CA ALA A 318 -30.38 10.64 -50.30
C ALA A 318 -29.54 10.45 -49.03
N GLY A 319 -28.26 10.12 -49.18
CA GLY A 319 -27.32 9.97 -48.06
C GLY A 319 -27.15 11.26 -47.28
N LYS A 320 -27.00 12.40 -47.97
CA LYS A 320 -26.94 13.72 -47.32
C LYS A 320 -28.22 14.03 -46.53
N THR A 321 -29.38 13.79 -47.14
CA THR A 321 -30.68 14.01 -46.47
C THR A 321 -30.81 13.14 -45.23
N TYR A 322 -30.42 11.86 -45.32
CA TYR A 322 -30.44 10.94 -44.18
C TYR A 322 -29.64 11.47 -42.99
N TRP A 323 -28.39 11.87 -43.21
CA TRP A 323 -27.55 12.38 -42.11
C TRP A 323 -28.10 13.68 -41.51
N LEU A 324 -28.58 14.60 -42.35
CA LEU A 324 -29.18 15.84 -41.87
C LEU A 324 -30.44 15.59 -41.04
N ASP A 325 -31.27 14.62 -41.43
CA ASP A 325 -32.44 14.21 -40.64
C ASP A 325 -32.00 13.58 -39.31
N GLN A 326 -30.96 12.73 -39.28
CA GLN A 326 -30.43 12.18 -38.02
C GLN A 326 -29.92 13.29 -37.09
N MET A 327 -29.18 14.27 -37.63
CA MET A 327 -28.70 15.40 -36.85
C MET A 327 -29.84 16.30 -36.37
N ALA A 328 -30.92 16.44 -37.15
CA ALA A 328 -32.13 17.15 -36.71
C ALA A 328 -32.83 16.44 -35.54
N THR A 329 -32.65 15.12 -35.39
CA THR A 329 -33.15 14.32 -34.26
C THR A 329 -32.20 14.23 -33.07
N GLY A 330 -31.05 14.90 -33.10
CA GLY A 330 -30.14 15.04 -31.96
C GLY A 330 -28.75 14.44 -32.15
N LEU A 331 -28.46 13.82 -33.30
CA LEU A 331 -27.13 13.29 -33.59
C LEU A 331 -26.09 14.42 -33.71
N THR A 332 -25.00 14.30 -32.98
CA THR A 332 -23.92 15.29 -32.92
C THR A 332 -22.94 15.14 -34.08
N GLN A 333 -22.15 16.18 -34.36
CA GLN A 333 -21.05 16.09 -35.33
C GLN A 333 -19.99 15.06 -34.91
N ALA A 334 -19.76 14.88 -33.61
CA ALA A 334 -18.83 13.87 -33.07
C ALA A 334 -19.30 12.44 -33.38
N GLU A 335 -20.59 12.15 -33.19
CA GLU A 335 -21.17 10.86 -33.55
C GLU A 335 -21.12 10.62 -35.06
N VAL A 336 -21.45 11.63 -35.86
CA VAL A 336 -21.35 11.54 -37.33
C VAL A 336 -19.92 11.27 -37.78
N LEU A 337 -18.93 12.01 -37.27
CA LEU A 337 -17.51 11.75 -37.56
C LEU A 337 -17.14 10.31 -37.23
N ASN A 338 -17.49 9.84 -36.04
CA ASN A 338 -17.22 8.47 -35.62
C ASN A 338 -17.86 7.45 -36.59
N TYR A 339 -19.12 7.65 -36.99
CA TYR A 339 -19.80 6.74 -37.93
C TYR A 339 -19.17 6.72 -39.33
N PHE A 340 -18.73 7.87 -39.85
CA PHE A 340 -18.02 7.92 -41.13
C PHE A 340 -16.65 7.25 -41.02
N ALA A 341 -15.89 7.58 -39.97
CA ALA A 341 -14.54 7.07 -39.74
C ALA A 341 -14.51 5.54 -39.68
N VAL A 342 -15.44 4.91 -38.95
CA VAL A 342 -15.48 3.45 -38.78
C VAL A 342 -16.38 2.74 -39.80
N SER A 343 -16.85 3.45 -40.82
CA SER A 343 -17.67 2.85 -41.87
C SER A 343 -16.87 1.82 -42.67
N GLN A 344 -17.53 0.75 -43.13
CA GLN A 344 -16.88 -0.26 -43.96
C GLN A 344 -16.24 0.36 -45.21
N GLU A 345 -16.88 1.37 -45.79
CA GLU A 345 -16.35 2.09 -46.96
C GLU A 345 -15.02 2.79 -46.63
N ASN A 346 -14.90 3.46 -45.47
CA ASN A 346 -13.64 4.08 -45.07
C ASN A 346 -12.56 3.02 -44.75
N ILE A 347 -12.93 1.94 -44.07
CA ILE A 347 -12.01 0.84 -43.76
C ILE A 347 -11.44 0.23 -45.06
N ASP A 348 -12.29 0.05 -46.08
CA ASP A 348 -11.86 -0.46 -47.39
C ASP A 348 -10.92 0.52 -48.12
N ASN A 349 -11.10 1.83 -47.92
CA ASN A 349 -10.24 2.88 -48.47
C ASN A 349 -8.93 3.06 -47.69
N ALA A 350 -8.90 2.72 -46.39
CA ALA A 350 -7.78 2.89 -45.48
C ALA A 350 -6.76 1.76 -45.59
N ALA A 351 -6.20 1.53 -46.79
CA ALA A 351 -5.20 0.46 -47.01
C ALA A 351 -3.98 0.55 -46.06
N TRP A 352 -3.65 1.75 -45.60
CA TRP A 352 -2.58 2.02 -44.63
C TRP A 352 -2.83 1.41 -43.25
N LEU A 353 -4.09 1.17 -42.88
CA LEU A 353 -4.46 0.59 -41.58
C LEU A 353 -3.86 -0.81 -41.39
N SER A 354 -3.57 -1.52 -42.50
CA SER A 354 -2.87 -2.80 -42.46
C SER A 354 -1.43 -2.73 -41.93
N GLY A 355 -0.81 -1.54 -41.92
CA GLY A 355 0.51 -1.27 -41.33
C GLY A 355 0.47 -1.12 -39.81
N LEU A 356 -0.71 -0.91 -39.21
CA LEU A 356 -0.88 -0.71 -37.77
C LEU A 356 -0.37 -1.91 -36.96
N ALA A 357 0.67 -1.67 -36.16
CA ALA A 357 1.36 -2.68 -35.37
C ALA A 357 1.77 -2.15 -33.99
N GLU A 358 1.82 -3.04 -33.01
CA GLU A 358 2.34 -2.77 -31.67
C GLU A 358 3.84 -3.08 -31.62
N THR A 359 4.62 -2.19 -31.01
CA THR A 359 6.06 -2.31 -30.79
C THR A 359 6.39 -2.08 -29.31
N ASP A 360 7.64 -2.30 -28.91
CA ASP A 360 8.11 -2.03 -27.54
C ASP A 360 7.95 -0.55 -27.11
N SER A 361 7.84 0.39 -28.07
CA SER A 361 7.64 1.82 -27.82
C SER A 361 6.20 2.30 -28.01
N GLY A 362 5.27 1.41 -28.35
CA GLY A 362 3.86 1.73 -28.58
C GLY A 362 3.38 1.36 -29.99
N TRP A 363 2.23 1.90 -30.38
CA TRP A 363 1.58 1.63 -31.66
C TRP A 363 2.13 2.52 -32.79
N VAL A 364 2.42 1.90 -33.93
CA VAL A 364 2.98 2.54 -35.14
C VAL A 364 2.18 2.13 -36.37
N ILE A 365 2.31 2.89 -37.48
CA ILE A 365 1.68 2.64 -38.79
C ILE A 365 2.75 2.37 -39.85
#